data_AF-A0A961CUK5-F1
#
_entry.id   AF-A0A961CUK5-F1
#
_cell.length_a   1.000
_cell.length_b   1.000
_cell.length_c   1.000
_cell.angle_alpha   90.00
_cell.angle_beta   90.00
_cell.angle_gamma   90.00
#
_symmetry.space_group_name_H-M   'P 1'
#
loop_
_entity.id
_entity.type
_entity.pdbx_description
1 polymer ?
#
loop_
_entity_poly.entity_id
_entity_poly.type
_entity_poly.pdbx_seq_one_letter_code
_entity_poly.pdbx_strand_id
1 'polypeptide(L)'
;MAKQRAERDEEDLVRLYLSEIGQYPLLTKDDESRLAQAMEHGKEAATELEANERSLSPARKRELRKLVKAGEEAERSFVQSNLRLVVSIAKKYQASGMPLLDLIQEGNLGLMHAVEKFDWRKGFKFSTYATWWIRQALTRGIANTNRTIRLPVHAGDNL
;
A
#
# COMPACT_ATOMS: atom_id res chain seq x y z
N MET A 1 -5.74 19.92 -30.02
CA MET A 1 -6.69 20.50 -29.05
C MET A 1 -7.08 19.50 -27.96
N ALA A 2 -7.76 18.38 -28.27
CA ALA A 2 -8.21 17.44 -27.22
C ALA A 2 -7.09 16.66 -26.50
N LYS A 3 -6.08 16.16 -27.25
CA LYS A 3 -4.95 15.42 -26.68
C LYS A 3 -4.10 16.26 -25.71
N GLN A 4 -3.75 17.49 -26.10
CA GLN A 4 -3.03 18.44 -25.24
C GLN A 4 -3.81 18.83 -23.97
N ARG A 5 -5.16 18.84 -24.03
CA ARG A 5 -5.99 19.11 -22.86
C ARG A 5 -5.95 17.92 -21.89
N ALA A 6 -6.08 16.70 -22.39
CA ALA A 6 -6.01 15.49 -21.58
C ALA A 6 -4.63 15.30 -20.90
N GLU A 7 -3.54 15.56 -21.62
CA GLU A 7 -2.18 15.51 -21.07
C GLU A 7 -1.98 16.52 -19.94
N ARG A 8 -2.49 17.75 -20.10
CA ARG A 8 -2.45 18.78 -19.05
C ARG A 8 -3.28 18.38 -17.82
N ASP A 9 -4.46 17.84 -18.03
CA ASP A 9 -5.35 17.40 -16.95
C ASP A 9 -4.70 16.24 -16.15
N GLU A 10 -3.96 15.34 -16.81
CA GLU A 10 -3.18 14.28 -16.14
C GLU A 10 -2.01 14.82 -15.33
N GLU A 11 -1.25 15.79 -15.87
CA GLU A 11 -0.15 16.44 -15.13
C GLU A 11 -0.65 17.13 -13.85
N ASP A 12 -1.82 17.78 -13.91
CA ASP A 12 -2.42 18.46 -12.77
C ASP A 12 -2.87 17.45 -11.69
N LEU A 13 -3.41 16.30 -12.08
CA LEU A 13 -3.75 15.20 -11.16
C LEU A 13 -2.51 14.62 -10.48
N VAL A 14 -1.43 14.41 -11.23
CA VAL A 14 -0.16 13.95 -10.67
C VAL A 14 0.37 14.96 -9.66
N ARG A 15 0.32 16.26 -9.95
CA ARG A 15 0.77 17.31 -9.01
C ARG A 15 -0.07 17.34 -7.74
N LEU A 16 -1.39 17.24 -7.85
CA LEU A 16 -2.30 17.18 -6.72
C LEU A 16 -1.96 15.99 -5.81
N TYR A 17 -1.78 14.81 -6.40
CA TYR A 17 -1.41 13.61 -5.66
C TYR A 17 -0.05 13.76 -4.95
N LEU A 18 0.97 14.25 -5.65
CA LEU A 18 2.30 14.46 -5.06
C LEU A 18 2.29 15.48 -3.91
N SER A 19 1.46 16.52 -4.02
CA SER A 19 1.24 17.49 -2.96
C SER A 19 0.58 16.85 -1.74
N GLU A 20 -0.46 16.03 -1.93
CA GLU A 20 -1.15 15.34 -0.85
C GLU A 20 -0.23 14.40 -0.09
N ILE A 21 0.48 13.50 -0.80
CA ILE A 21 1.36 12.53 -0.15
C ILE A 21 2.58 13.17 0.52
N GLY A 22 2.95 14.39 0.10
CA GLY A 22 4.04 15.15 0.69
C GLY A 22 3.74 15.66 2.11
N GLN A 23 2.47 15.68 2.51
CA GLN A 23 2.03 16.14 3.84
C GLN A 23 2.27 15.09 4.93
N TYR A 24 2.35 13.81 4.57
CA TYR A 24 2.58 12.74 5.54
C TYR A 24 4.06 12.68 5.94
N PRO A 25 4.37 12.65 7.25
CA PRO A 25 5.75 12.59 7.74
C PRO A 25 6.41 11.25 7.37
N LEU A 26 7.74 11.27 7.23
CA LEU A 26 8.50 10.03 7.04
C LEU A 26 8.66 9.31 8.38
N LEU A 27 8.50 7.99 8.36
CA LEU A 27 8.66 7.16 9.55
C LEU A 27 10.13 6.97 9.91
N THR A 28 10.41 7.00 11.21
CA THR A 28 11.66 6.45 11.76
C THR A 28 11.54 4.93 11.93
N LYS A 29 12.67 4.26 12.21
CA LYS A 29 12.66 2.81 12.50
C LYS A 29 11.81 2.48 13.74
N ASP A 30 11.79 3.38 14.72
CA ASP A 30 11.01 3.22 15.94
C ASP A 30 9.52 3.41 15.66
N ASP A 31 9.16 4.36 14.77
CA ASP A 31 7.79 4.52 14.29
C ASP A 31 7.29 3.30 13.53
N GLU A 32 8.11 2.73 12.62
CA GLU A 32 7.81 1.49 11.91
C GLU A 32 7.46 0.37 12.90
N SER A 33 8.26 0.21 13.96
CA SER A 33 8.06 -0.81 14.99
C SER A 33 6.78 -0.55 15.80
N ARG A 34 6.55 0.70 16.21
CA ARG A 34 5.38 1.12 16.99
C ARG A 34 4.07 0.92 16.21
N LEU A 35 4.04 1.30 14.94
CA LEU A 35 2.86 1.11 14.09
C LEU A 35 2.61 -0.37 13.82
N ALA A 36 3.65 -1.15 13.56
CA ALA A 36 3.50 -2.60 13.35
C ALA A 36 2.93 -3.31 14.60
N GLN A 37 3.37 -2.94 15.80
CA GLN A 37 2.81 -3.47 17.05
C GLN A 37 1.33 -3.08 17.23
N ALA A 38 0.96 -1.83 16.95
CA ALA A 38 -0.43 -1.39 17.04
C ALA A 38 -1.34 -2.15 16.06
N MET A 39 -0.86 -2.41 14.84
CA MET A 39 -1.56 -3.23 13.85
C MET A 39 -1.73 -4.68 14.33
N GLU A 40 -0.68 -5.28 14.89
CA GLU A 40 -0.71 -6.64 15.44
C GLU A 40 -1.75 -6.76 16.57
N HIS A 41 -1.74 -5.84 17.54
CA HIS A 41 -2.74 -5.79 18.61
C HIS A 41 -4.16 -5.55 18.09
N GLY A 42 -4.33 -4.71 17.07
CA GLY A 42 -5.64 -4.49 16.44
C GLY A 42 -6.17 -5.76 15.78
N LYS A 43 -5.30 -6.52 15.11
CA LYS A 43 -5.66 -7.79 14.46
C LYS A 43 -6.00 -8.90 15.46
N GLU A 44 -5.24 -9.00 16.55
CA GLU A 44 -5.53 -9.89 17.67
C GLU A 44 -6.89 -9.55 18.29
N ALA A 45 -7.15 -8.26 18.51
CA ALA A 45 -8.41 -7.79 19.07
C ALA A 45 -9.61 -8.06 18.14
N ALA A 46 -9.43 -7.91 16.83
CA ALA A 46 -10.45 -8.26 15.84
C ALA A 46 -10.78 -9.75 15.89
N THR A 47 -9.74 -10.59 15.93
CA THR A 47 -9.87 -12.05 16.00
C THR A 47 -10.59 -12.48 17.29
N GLU A 48 -10.24 -11.89 18.43
CA GLU A 48 -10.90 -12.16 19.72
C GLU A 48 -12.38 -11.76 19.70
N LEU A 49 -12.68 -10.61 19.11
CA LEU A 49 -14.04 -10.08 19.00
C LEU A 49 -14.94 -10.99 18.13
N GLU A 50 -14.41 -11.49 17.01
CA GLU A 50 -15.09 -12.43 16.13
C GLU A 50 -15.30 -13.80 16.79
N ALA A 51 -14.27 -14.35 17.43
CA ALA A 51 -14.33 -15.68 18.02
C ALA A 51 -15.25 -15.76 19.25
N ASN A 52 -15.31 -14.70 20.07
CA ASN A 52 -16.00 -14.71 21.37
C ASN A 52 -17.20 -13.76 21.43
N GLU A 53 -17.76 -13.35 20.29
CA GLU A 53 -18.75 -12.26 20.22
C GLU A 53 -19.93 -12.42 21.21
N ARG A 54 -20.41 -13.64 21.45
CA ARG A 54 -21.56 -13.90 22.35
C ARG A 54 -21.18 -13.99 23.83
N SER A 55 -19.91 -14.28 24.13
CA SER A 55 -19.43 -14.55 25.49
C SER A 55 -18.74 -13.35 26.16
N LEU A 56 -18.36 -12.33 25.37
CA LEU A 56 -17.65 -11.16 25.88
C LEU A 56 -18.57 -10.17 26.61
N SER A 57 -18.10 -9.68 27.76
CA SER A 57 -18.73 -8.57 28.48
C SER A 57 -18.81 -7.32 27.59
N PRO A 58 -19.87 -6.49 27.71
CA PRO A 58 -19.98 -5.21 27.00
C PRO A 58 -18.75 -4.30 27.21
N ALA A 59 -18.11 -4.35 28.36
CA ALA A 59 -16.89 -3.58 28.62
C ALA A 59 -15.71 -4.07 27.77
N ARG A 60 -15.50 -5.38 27.70
CA ARG A 60 -14.44 -6.00 26.89
C ARG A 60 -14.66 -5.77 25.40
N LYS A 61 -15.91 -5.85 24.92
CA LYS A 61 -16.24 -5.52 23.52
C LYS A 61 -15.85 -4.09 23.14
N ARG A 62 -16.07 -3.11 24.03
CA ARG A 62 -15.69 -1.71 23.78
C ARG A 62 -14.18 -1.54 23.72
N GLU A 63 -13.46 -2.22 24.61
CA GLU A 63 -11.99 -2.22 24.63
C GLU A 63 -11.42 -2.81 23.33
N LEU A 64 -11.89 -4.00 22.92
CA LEU A 64 -11.45 -4.65 21.68
C LEU A 64 -11.72 -3.77 20.46
N ARG A 65 -12.92 -3.17 20.35
CA ARG A 65 -13.24 -2.23 19.26
C ARG A 65 -12.30 -1.02 19.22
N LYS A 66 -11.85 -0.53 20.38
CA LYS A 66 -10.88 0.56 20.44
C LYS A 66 -9.51 0.12 19.92
N LEU A 67 -9.07 -1.09 20.27
CA LEU A 67 -7.81 -1.66 19.77
C LEU A 67 -7.86 -1.91 18.26
N VAL A 68 -8.96 -2.47 17.75
CA VAL A 68 -9.18 -2.65 16.30
C VAL A 68 -9.04 -1.33 15.57
N LYS A 69 -9.76 -0.30 16.01
CA LYS A 69 -9.69 1.04 15.40
C LYS A 69 -8.28 1.63 15.45
N ALA A 70 -7.57 1.46 16.56
CA ALA A 70 -6.18 1.91 16.68
C ALA A 70 -5.25 1.17 15.71
N GLY A 71 -5.47 -0.13 15.48
CA GLY A 71 -4.74 -0.90 14.49
C GLY A 71 -5.00 -0.45 13.05
N GLU A 72 -6.26 -0.18 12.70
CA GLU A 72 -6.65 0.36 11.39
C GLU A 72 -6.03 1.75 11.14
N GLU A 73 -6.03 2.62 12.15
CA GLU A 73 -5.39 3.94 12.07
C GLU A 73 -3.86 3.81 11.91
N ALA A 74 -3.25 2.85 12.60
CA ALA A 74 -1.83 2.57 12.48
C ALA A 74 -1.47 2.07 11.08
N GLU A 75 -2.25 1.16 10.51
CA GLU A 75 -2.07 0.66 9.14
C GLU A 75 -2.17 1.80 8.11
N ARG A 76 -3.22 2.63 8.21
CA ARG A 76 -3.40 3.79 7.32
C ARG A 76 -2.20 4.73 7.40
N SER A 77 -1.76 5.06 8.61
CA SER A 77 -0.59 5.93 8.83
C SER A 77 0.69 5.31 8.26
N PHE A 78 0.87 3.99 8.42
CA PHE A 78 2.01 3.25 7.87
C PHE A 78 2.04 3.37 6.33
N VAL A 79 0.92 3.06 5.67
CA VAL A 79 0.80 3.15 4.21
C VAL A 79 1.04 4.58 3.73
N GLN A 80 0.34 5.56 4.31
CA GLN A 80 0.41 6.97 3.90
C GLN A 80 1.83 7.54 3.97
N SER A 81 2.56 7.22 5.04
CA SER A 81 3.94 7.67 5.24
C SER A 81 4.93 7.09 4.23
N ASN A 82 4.55 6.01 3.52
CA ASN A 82 5.38 5.30 2.55
C ASN A 82 4.94 5.49 1.09
N LEU A 83 3.91 6.29 0.80
CA LEU A 83 3.46 6.54 -0.59
C LEU A 83 4.55 7.15 -1.47
N ARG A 84 5.45 7.97 -0.89
CA ARG A 84 6.60 8.55 -1.61
C ARG A 84 7.58 7.49 -2.13
N LEU A 85 7.71 6.36 -1.41
CA LEU A 85 8.53 5.23 -1.86
C LEU A 85 7.95 4.61 -3.13
N VAL A 86 6.63 4.41 -3.18
CA VAL A 86 5.93 3.88 -4.36
C VAL A 86 6.19 4.75 -5.58
N VAL A 87 5.98 6.06 -5.46
CA VAL A 87 6.25 7.01 -6.56
C VAL A 87 7.70 6.91 -7.05
N SER A 88 8.67 6.82 -6.14
CA SER A 88 10.10 6.72 -6.51
C SER A 88 10.44 5.45 -7.30
N ILE A 89 9.72 4.36 -7.03
CA ILE A 89 9.89 3.08 -7.74
C ILE A 89 9.12 3.11 -9.05
N ALA A 90 7.85 3.55 -9.05
CA ALA A 90 6.97 3.60 -10.22
C ALA A 90 7.54 4.48 -11.35
N LYS A 91 8.22 5.59 -11.02
CA LYS A 91 8.91 6.44 -12.01
C LYS A 91 9.89 5.67 -12.90
N LYS A 92 10.48 4.57 -12.42
CA LYS A 92 11.40 3.73 -13.19
C LYS A 92 10.71 2.88 -14.27
N TYR A 93 9.38 2.77 -14.19
CA TYR A 93 8.56 1.93 -15.08
C TYR A 93 7.73 2.75 -16.07
N GLN A 94 7.93 4.07 -16.18
CA GLN A 94 7.16 4.94 -17.09
C GLN A 94 7.32 4.57 -18.58
N ALA A 95 8.43 3.94 -18.95
CA ALA A 95 8.66 3.45 -20.32
C ALA A 95 7.79 2.23 -20.70
N SER A 96 6.98 1.70 -19.77
CA SER A 96 6.10 0.54 -20.02
C SER A 96 4.88 0.85 -20.90
N GLY A 97 4.56 2.13 -21.14
CA GLY A 97 3.36 2.55 -21.87
C GLY A 97 2.10 2.71 -21.01
N MET A 98 2.17 2.35 -19.72
CA MET A 98 1.12 2.59 -18.74
C MET A 98 1.23 4.00 -18.14
N PRO A 99 0.12 4.73 -17.94
CA PRO A 99 0.11 6.03 -17.24
C PRO A 99 0.77 5.96 -15.86
N LEU A 100 1.41 7.06 -15.44
CA LEU A 100 2.14 7.08 -14.16
C LEU A 100 1.20 6.86 -12.96
N LEU A 101 -0.01 7.43 -13.01
CA LEU A 101 -1.00 7.24 -11.95
C LEU A 101 -1.40 5.78 -11.81
N ASP A 102 -1.60 5.06 -12.92
CA ASP A 102 -1.94 3.64 -12.89
C ASP A 102 -0.80 2.80 -12.30
N LEU A 103 0.46 3.09 -12.68
CA LEU A 103 1.64 2.46 -12.07
C LEU A 103 1.68 2.72 -10.56
N ILE A 104 1.43 3.97 -10.14
CA ILE A 104 1.39 4.32 -8.71
C ILE A 104 0.32 3.50 -7.99
N GLN A 105 -0.88 3.33 -8.58
CA GLN A 105 -1.95 2.57 -7.96
C GLN A 105 -1.61 1.09 -7.82
N GLU A 106 -1.06 0.46 -8.86
CA GLU A 106 -0.55 -0.92 -8.78
C GLU A 106 0.54 -1.05 -7.70
N GLY A 107 1.46 -0.07 -7.64
CA GLY A 107 2.48 0.00 -6.61
C GLY A 107 1.91 0.17 -5.19
N ASN A 108 0.84 0.94 -5.03
CA ASN A 108 0.15 1.15 -3.75
C ASN A 108 -0.51 -0.15 -3.26
N LEU A 109 -1.05 -0.97 -4.15
CA LEU A 109 -1.53 -2.32 -3.81
C LEU A 109 -0.39 -3.19 -3.27
N GLY A 110 0.77 -3.15 -3.93
CA GLY A 110 1.97 -3.84 -3.45
C GLY A 110 2.47 -3.33 -2.10
N LEU A 111 2.39 -2.02 -1.87
CA LEU A 111 2.74 -1.39 -0.60
C LEU A 111 1.82 -1.85 0.54
N MET A 112 0.50 -1.84 0.35
CA MET A 112 -0.45 -2.31 1.37
C MET A 112 -0.16 -3.76 1.75
N HIS A 113 0.10 -4.62 0.76
CA HIS A 113 0.47 -6.01 1.02
C HIS A 113 1.79 -6.15 1.78
N ALA A 114 2.76 -5.28 1.51
CA ALA A 114 4.01 -5.23 2.28
C ALA A 114 3.77 -4.83 3.73
N VAL A 115 2.89 -3.86 3.98
CA VAL A 115 2.52 -3.41 5.33
C VAL A 115 1.83 -4.54 6.10
N GLU A 116 0.86 -5.23 5.50
CA GLU A 116 0.15 -6.37 6.11
C GLU A 116 1.08 -7.51 6.57
N LYS A 117 2.19 -7.71 5.86
CA LYS A 117 3.13 -8.83 6.08
C LYS A 117 4.45 -8.41 6.73
N PHE A 118 4.61 -7.13 7.05
CA PHE A 118 5.86 -6.64 7.61
C PHE A 118 6.09 -7.21 9.01
N ASP A 119 7.33 -7.67 9.25
CA ASP A 119 7.75 -8.18 10.55
C ASP A 119 8.90 -7.33 11.09
N TRP A 120 8.55 -6.46 12.05
CA TRP A 120 9.47 -5.54 12.69
C TRP A 120 10.55 -6.24 13.52
N ARG A 121 10.30 -7.48 13.98
CA ARG A 121 11.21 -8.26 14.83
C ARG A 121 12.48 -8.69 14.08
N LYS A 122 12.43 -8.73 12.75
CA LYS A 122 13.57 -9.07 11.89
C LYS A 122 14.64 -7.98 11.83
N GLY A 123 14.37 -6.78 12.36
CA GLY A 123 15.36 -5.72 12.52
C GLY A 123 15.75 -4.96 11.24
N PHE A 124 15.20 -5.32 10.08
CA PHE A 124 15.37 -4.60 8.82
C PHE A 124 14.37 -3.44 8.70
N LYS A 125 14.77 -2.37 8.01
CA LYS A 125 13.86 -1.26 7.68
C LYS A 125 12.74 -1.73 6.75
N PHE A 126 11.55 -1.16 6.92
CA PHE A 126 10.39 -1.47 6.09
C PHE A 126 10.66 -1.27 4.59
N SER A 127 11.35 -0.19 4.21
CA SER A 127 11.66 0.15 2.82
C SER A 127 12.34 -0.99 2.04
N THR A 128 13.17 -1.78 2.72
CA THR A 128 13.87 -2.93 2.14
C THR A 128 12.89 -4.01 1.71
N TYR A 129 11.92 -4.33 2.57
CA TYR A 129 10.90 -5.34 2.31
C TYR A 129 9.85 -4.84 1.30
N ALA A 130 9.38 -3.60 1.47
CA ALA A 130 8.35 -3.00 0.62
C ALA A 130 8.79 -2.90 -0.84
N THR A 131 10.07 -2.63 -1.09
CA THR A 131 10.59 -2.51 -2.46
C THR A 131 10.32 -3.75 -3.31
N TRP A 132 10.40 -4.95 -2.74
CA TRP A 132 10.12 -6.20 -3.47
C TRP A 132 8.66 -6.30 -3.88
N TRP A 133 7.73 -6.07 -2.94
CA TRP A 133 6.30 -6.15 -3.20
C TRP A 133 5.81 -5.08 -4.16
N ILE A 134 6.32 -3.85 -4.05
CA ILE A 134 5.98 -2.76 -4.97
C ILE A 134 6.42 -3.12 -6.39
N ARG A 135 7.65 -3.60 -6.59
CA ARG A 135 8.13 -4.03 -7.91
C ARG A 135 7.32 -5.19 -8.47
N GLN A 136 6.99 -6.18 -7.64
CA GLN A 136 6.19 -7.32 -8.05
C GLN A 136 4.79 -6.88 -8.52
N ALA A 137 4.14 -5.99 -7.77
CA ALA A 137 2.82 -5.47 -8.12
C ALA A 137 2.88 -4.65 -9.41
N LEU A 138 3.87 -3.78 -9.59
CA LEU A 138 4.10 -3.03 -10.82
C LEU A 138 4.26 -3.94 -12.04
N THR A 139 5.16 -4.92 -11.98
CA THR A 139 5.39 -5.86 -13.09
C THR A 139 4.13 -6.64 -13.43
N ARG A 140 3.39 -7.11 -12.41
CA ARG A 140 2.13 -7.82 -12.59
C ARG A 140 1.04 -6.92 -13.20
N GLY A 141 0.92 -5.68 -12.74
CA GLY A 141 -0.03 -4.69 -13.27
C GLY A 141 0.23 -4.39 -14.74
N ILE A 142 1.50 -4.14 -15.10
CA ILE A 142 1.91 -3.91 -16.49
C ILE A 142 1.56 -5.12 -17.36
N ALA A 143 1.86 -6.35 -16.91
CA ALA A 143 1.54 -7.56 -17.68
C ALA A 143 0.04 -7.76 -17.92
N ASN A 144 -0.82 -7.34 -16.99
CA ASN A 144 -2.27 -7.52 -17.09
C ASN A 144 -2.96 -6.42 -17.92
N THR A 145 -2.43 -5.19 -17.91
CA THR A 145 -3.11 -4.01 -18.47
C THR A 145 -2.54 -3.56 -19.82
N ASN A 146 -1.29 -3.90 -20.16
CA ASN A 146 -0.64 -3.42 -21.40
C ASN A 146 -1.14 -4.11 -22.69
N ARG A 147 -2.15 -4.98 -22.61
CA ARG A 147 -2.75 -5.64 -23.78
C ARG A 147 -4.26 -5.44 -23.77
N THR A 148 -4.81 -4.97 -24.90
CA THR A 148 -6.25 -4.82 -25.15
C THR A 148 -7.02 -6.14 -24.91
N ILE A 149 -6.34 -7.28 -25.05
CA ILE A 149 -6.86 -8.60 -24.70
C ILE A 149 -5.98 -9.15 -23.57
N ARG A 150 -6.60 -9.42 -22.42
CA ARG A 150 -5.95 -9.97 -21.23
C ARG A 150 -5.44 -11.38 -21.52
N LEU A 151 -4.14 -11.59 -21.42
CA LEU A 151 -3.51 -12.91 -21.49
C LEU A 151 -2.99 -13.31 -20.12
N PRO A 152 -3.00 -14.61 -19.78
CA PRO A 152 -2.42 -15.10 -18.54
C PRO A 152 -0.91 -14.82 -18.49
N VAL A 153 -0.40 -14.50 -17.29
CA VAL A 153 0.98 -14.04 -17.05
C VAL A 153 2.08 -14.99 -17.57
N HIS A 154 1.80 -16.28 -17.74
CA HIS A 154 2.74 -17.29 -18.24
C HIS A 154 2.81 -17.37 -19.78
N ALA A 155 1.94 -16.67 -20.50
CA ALA A 155 1.89 -16.71 -21.96
C ALA A 155 3.01 -15.87 -22.64
N GLY A 156 3.83 -15.16 -21.86
CA GLY A 156 4.91 -14.30 -22.33
C GLY A 156 6.30 -14.95 -22.45
N ASP A 157 6.48 -16.18 -21.95
CA ASP A 157 7.81 -16.85 -21.89
C ASP A 157 8.16 -17.69 -23.14
N ASN A 158 7.33 -17.66 -24.19
CA ASN A 158 7.55 -18.45 -25.42
C ASN A 158 7.47 -17.59 -26.70
N LEU A 159 8.20 -16.48 -26.76
CA LEU A 159 8.51 -15.77 -28.02
C LEU A 159 9.98 -15.33 -28.04
#